data_AF-A0A182WQQ3-F1
#
_entry.id   AF-A0A182WQQ3-F1
#
_cell.length_a   1.000
_cell.length_b   1.000
_cell.length_c   1.000
_cell.angle_alpha   90.00
_cell.angle_beta   90.00
_cell.angle_gamma   90.00
#
_symmetry.space_group_name_H-M   'P 1'
#
loop_
_entity.id
_entity.type
_entity.pdbx_description
1 polymer ?
#
loop_
_entity_poly.entity_id
_entity_poly.type
_entity_poly.pdbx_seq_one_letter_code
_entity_poly.pdbx_strand_id
1 'polypeptide(L)'
;MPPKGVLTRMEKCCIWLLMVCGLLPFRLDVSANRFVESTVHYWTNVGGTVLYAFVGPLLYWVSINTLIHPSTQMNHYLMVVQFLFMYIVVITSRIKAVANGEKLRNLLNALLALREQALQGSSGVEFAPTLSRKLCIKLLVFDLGMMILSATFFRSFIDLQHSVFYSLLGCCNLLQVSSMNASINFLLFVLYNAVNIYMIINARCNDLVYGSKSPKEIVRLYLMHTETSLIVQKIIEVLTMPILLLSTWYFFIIVFSVFYTYTSLVQDLQFSSLDALRNIINPIAFFISEIAQVYFLASSSSMFTSCARQIISNLSLYTGRISDGPEEQAIELLTIEHLNRDFTIQIKGLFTIDNTMMFSIVASTTSYMIILVQYYLQE
;
A
#
# COMPACT_ATOMS: atom_id res chain seq x y z
N MET A 1 1.83 -21.52 -29.29
CA MET A 1 0.75 -21.12 -28.38
C MET A 1 0.99 -19.67 -27.99
N PRO A 2 -0.01 -18.77 -28.05
CA PRO A 2 0.18 -17.41 -27.56
C PRO A 2 0.55 -17.46 -26.07
N PRO A 3 1.52 -16.64 -25.62
CA PRO A 3 1.91 -16.64 -24.21
C PRO A 3 0.67 -16.32 -23.36
N LYS A 4 0.27 -17.24 -22.48
CA LYS A 4 -0.72 -16.95 -21.43
C LYS A 4 -0.20 -15.69 -20.73
N GLY A 5 -0.98 -14.61 -20.77
CA GLY A 5 -0.54 -13.33 -20.23
C GLY A 5 -0.11 -13.46 -18.77
N VAL A 6 1.11 -13.03 -18.46
CA VAL A 6 1.68 -13.09 -17.11
C VAL A 6 0.80 -12.34 -16.11
N LEU A 7 0.18 -11.23 -16.53
CA LEU A 7 -0.74 -10.44 -15.73
C LEU A 7 -2.20 -10.74 -16.09
N THR A 8 -3.02 -10.93 -15.06
CA THR A 8 -4.48 -11.07 -15.18
C THR A 8 -5.14 -9.74 -15.59
N ARG A 9 -6.37 -9.79 -16.11
CA ARG A 9 -7.13 -8.57 -16.44
C ARG A 9 -7.33 -7.64 -15.24
N MET A 10 -7.55 -8.22 -14.05
CA MET A 10 -7.70 -7.44 -12.82
C MET A 10 -6.41 -6.70 -12.44
N GLU A 11 -5.25 -7.36 -12.56
CA GLU A 11 -3.96 -6.71 -12.28
C GLU A 11 -3.67 -5.58 -13.27
N LYS A 12 -3.99 -5.77 -14.55
CA LYS A 12 -3.89 -4.71 -15.57
C LYS A 12 -4.75 -3.50 -15.22
N CYS A 13 -5.98 -3.74 -14.72
CA CYS A 13 -6.86 -2.68 -14.23
C CYS A 13 -6.25 -1.95 -13.02
N CYS A 14 -5.69 -2.68 -12.05
CA CYS A 14 -5.03 -2.09 -10.88
C CYS A 14 -3.84 -1.20 -11.28
N ILE A 15 -3.01 -1.67 -12.23
CA ILE A 15 -1.87 -0.89 -12.75
C ILE A 15 -2.37 0.34 -13.49
N TRP A 16 -3.45 0.22 -14.27
CA TRP A 16 -4.04 1.37 -14.95
C TRP A 16 -4.52 2.45 -13.97
N LEU A 17 -5.18 2.06 -12.88
CA LEU A 17 -5.57 2.99 -11.82
C LEU A 17 -4.34 3.69 -11.20
N LEU A 18 -3.26 2.96 -10.93
CA LEU A 18 -2.00 3.53 -10.44
C LEU A 18 -1.34 4.51 -11.41
N MET A 19 -1.44 4.24 -12.71
CA MET A 19 -0.97 5.17 -13.76
C MET A 19 -1.82 6.45 -13.79
N VAL A 20 -3.15 6.32 -13.68
CA VAL A 20 -4.07 7.48 -13.63
C VAL A 20 -3.83 8.36 -12.40
N CYS A 21 -3.49 7.77 -11.25
CA CYS A 21 -3.14 8.52 -10.04
C CYS A 21 -1.79 9.26 -10.13
N GLY A 22 -1.05 9.12 -11.25
CA GLY A 22 0.20 9.83 -11.51
C GLY A 22 1.41 9.30 -10.74
N LEU A 23 1.34 8.05 -10.25
CA LEU A 23 2.44 7.44 -9.50
C LEU A 23 3.51 6.83 -10.43
N LEU A 24 3.15 6.36 -11.63
CA LEU A 24 4.07 5.63 -12.51
C LEU A 24 4.45 6.47 -13.74
N PRO A 25 5.73 6.87 -13.91
CA PRO A 25 6.19 7.70 -15.04
C PRO A 25 6.42 6.92 -16.34
N PHE A 26 5.84 5.73 -16.46
CA PHE A 26 5.99 4.83 -17.60
C PHE A 26 4.67 4.10 -17.86
N ARG A 27 4.55 3.47 -19.03
CA ARG A 27 3.32 2.78 -19.45
C ARG A 27 3.48 1.26 -19.43
N LEU A 28 2.38 0.54 -19.19
CA LEU A 28 2.32 -0.90 -19.41
C LEU A 28 1.99 -1.20 -20.87
N ASP A 29 2.88 -1.91 -21.58
CA ASP A 29 2.56 -2.52 -22.86
C ASP A 29 1.73 -3.79 -22.62
N VAL A 30 0.45 -3.72 -22.96
CA VAL A 30 -0.54 -4.80 -22.75
C VAL A 30 -0.22 -6.04 -23.58
N SER A 31 0.42 -5.85 -24.74
CA SER A 31 0.76 -6.93 -25.68
C SER A 31 1.97 -7.71 -25.21
N ALA A 32 3.02 -6.99 -24.76
CA ALA A 32 4.25 -7.59 -24.25
C ALA A 32 4.17 -7.99 -22.77
N ASN A 33 3.17 -7.49 -22.02
CA ASN A 33 3.12 -7.55 -20.54
C ASN A 33 4.40 -7.01 -19.88
N ARG A 34 4.95 -5.92 -20.43
CA ARG A 34 6.17 -5.27 -19.92
C ARG A 34 5.92 -3.78 -19.77
N PHE A 35 6.60 -3.17 -18.80
CA PHE A 35 6.63 -1.72 -18.64
C PHE A 35 7.63 -1.13 -19.62
N VAL A 36 7.16 -0.19 -20.44
CA VAL A 36 7.98 0.48 -21.46
C VAL A 36 8.06 1.97 -21.16
N GLU A 37 9.17 2.56 -21.58
CA GLU A 37 9.36 4.00 -21.46
C GLU A 37 8.31 4.74 -22.29
N SER A 38 7.82 5.85 -21.75
CA SER A 38 6.91 6.73 -22.46
C SER A 38 7.20 8.16 -22.08
N THR A 39 7.79 8.89 -23.02
CA THR A 39 8.09 10.33 -22.88
C THR A 39 6.84 11.12 -22.48
N VAL A 40 5.68 10.77 -23.03
CA VAL A 40 4.39 11.38 -22.66
C VAL A 40 4.05 11.15 -21.19
N HIS A 41 4.11 9.92 -20.68
CA HIS A 41 3.78 9.64 -19.28
C HIS A 41 4.80 10.26 -18.31
N TYR A 42 6.08 10.25 -18.68
CA TYR A 42 7.13 10.90 -17.91
C TYR A 42 6.89 12.41 -17.76
N TRP A 43 6.73 13.12 -18.88
CA TRP A 43 6.50 14.57 -18.85
C TRP A 43 5.15 14.94 -18.24
N THR A 44 4.11 14.12 -18.41
CA THR A 44 2.83 14.32 -17.71
C THR A 44 3.00 14.21 -16.19
N ASN A 45 3.78 13.25 -15.69
CA ASN A 45 4.06 13.16 -14.26
C ASN A 45 4.96 14.28 -13.75
N VAL A 46 5.97 14.70 -14.52
CA VAL A 46 6.80 15.87 -14.18
C VAL A 46 5.93 17.12 -14.10
N GLY A 47 5.18 17.42 -15.17
CA GLY A 47 4.27 18.56 -15.24
C GLY A 47 3.21 18.52 -14.14
N GLY A 48 2.61 17.35 -13.89
CA GLY A 48 1.65 17.14 -12.81
C GLY A 48 2.25 17.31 -11.41
N THR A 49 3.52 16.98 -11.22
CA THR A 49 4.25 17.19 -9.96
C THR A 49 4.54 18.67 -9.74
N VAL A 50 5.04 19.37 -10.77
CA VAL A 50 5.30 20.81 -10.73
C VAL A 50 4.00 21.57 -10.50
N LEU A 51 2.94 21.26 -11.25
CA LEU A 51 1.63 21.87 -11.07
C LEU A 51 1.12 21.66 -9.64
N TYR A 52 1.23 20.45 -9.10
CA TYR A 52 0.82 20.15 -7.73
C TYR A 52 1.62 20.92 -6.68
N ALA A 53 2.93 21.12 -6.88
CA ALA A 53 3.78 21.88 -5.96
C ALA A 53 3.32 23.34 -5.80
N PHE A 54 2.78 23.96 -6.86
CA PHE A 54 2.29 25.34 -6.82
C PHE A 54 0.80 25.44 -6.49
N VAL A 55 -0.03 24.60 -7.11
CA VAL A 55 -1.49 24.67 -6.97
C VAL A 55 -1.96 24.03 -5.67
N GLY A 56 -1.29 22.99 -5.17
CA GLY A 56 -1.65 22.29 -3.94
C GLY A 56 -1.73 23.22 -2.72
N PRO A 57 -0.66 23.98 -2.40
CA PRO A 57 -0.69 24.94 -1.28
C PRO A 57 -1.76 26.01 -1.42
N LEU A 58 -2.02 26.50 -2.65
CA LEU A 58 -3.07 27.47 -2.91
C LEU A 58 -4.46 26.89 -2.65
N LEU A 59 -4.74 25.68 -3.16
CA LEU A 59 -6.00 24.99 -2.91
C LEU A 59 -6.23 24.79 -1.41
N TYR A 60 -5.20 24.41 -0.66
CA TYR A 60 -5.28 24.22 0.78
C TYR A 60 -5.48 25.50 1.56
N TRP A 61 -4.77 26.55 1.19
CA TRP A 61 -4.98 27.86 1.77
C TRP A 61 -6.41 28.36 1.57
N VAL A 62 -6.95 28.17 0.37
CA VAL A 62 -8.34 28.53 0.09
C VAL A 62 -9.30 27.64 0.88
N SER A 63 -9.08 26.33 0.96
CA SER A 63 -9.91 25.43 1.78
C SER A 63 -9.99 25.88 3.23
N ILE A 64 -8.84 26.16 3.85
CA ILE A 64 -8.74 26.52 5.26
C ILE A 64 -9.49 27.83 5.55
N ASN A 65 -9.40 28.82 4.65
CA ASN A 65 -10.00 30.15 4.87
C ASN A 65 -11.46 30.26 4.42
N THR A 66 -11.94 29.38 3.53
CA THR A 66 -13.29 29.47 2.95
C THR A 66 -14.27 28.45 3.52
N LEU A 67 -13.81 27.34 4.11
CA LEU A 67 -14.73 26.43 4.79
C LEU A 67 -15.17 27.01 6.14
N ILE A 68 -16.48 27.06 6.32
CA ILE A 68 -17.13 27.37 7.58
C ILE A 68 -16.93 26.19 8.51
N HIS A 69 -15.97 26.31 9.43
CA HIS A 69 -15.70 25.30 10.46
C HIS A 69 -16.11 25.84 11.84
N PRO A 70 -16.47 24.95 12.80
CA PRO A 70 -16.71 25.37 14.17
C PRO A 70 -15.48 26.12 14.68
N SER A 71 -15.69 27.35 15.16
CA SER A 71 -14.68 28.41 15.33
C SER A 71 -13.69 28.20 16.48
N THR A 72 -13.35 26.96 16.82
CA THR A 72 -12.32 26.67 17.81
C THR A 72 -10.94 26.74 17.17
N GLN A 73 -10.01 27.44 17.82
CA GLN A 73 -8.62 27.58 17.34
C GLN A 73 -7.93 26.22 17.15
N MET A 74 -8.29 25.23 17.96
CA MET A 74 -7.79 23.86 17.87
C MET A 74 -8.19 23.16 16.57
N ASN A 75 -9.45 23.30 16.12
CA ASN A 75 -9.88 22.71 14.85
C ASN A 75 -9.15 23.34 13.67
N HIS A 76 -8.97 24.66 13.68
CA HIS A 76 -8.19 25.36 12.65
C HIS A 76 -6.76 24.84 12.56
N TYR A 77 -6.07 24.72 13.71
CA TYR A 77 -4.71 24.17 13.75
C TYR A 77 -4.64 22.73 13.23
N LEU A 78 -5.57 21.87 13.64
CA LEU A 78 -5.60 20.46 13.22
C LEU A 78 -5.81 20.32 11.70
N MET A 79 -6.67 21.16 11.11
CA MET A 79 -6.87 21.17 9.65
C MET A 79 -5.63 21.67 8.88
N VAL A 80 -4.94 22.70 9.39
CA VAL A 80 -3.68 23.17 8.79
C VAL A 80 -2.64 22.06 8.80
N VAL A 81 -2.47 21.38 9.94
CA VAL A 81 -1.56 20.23 10.08
C VAL A 81 -1.97 19.11 9.13
N GLN A 82 -3.26 18.81 9.05
CA GLN A 82 -3.80 17.80 8.15
C GLN A 82 -3.38 18.05 6.69
N PHE A 83 -3.69 19.23 6.16
CA PHE A 83 -3.36 19.57 4.77
C PHE A 83 -1.85 19.64 4.53
N LEU A 84 -1.06 20.10 5.50
CA LEU A 84 0.39 20.10 5.42
C LEU A 84 0.93 18.67 5.25
N PHE A 85 0.45 17.71 6.06
CA PHE A 85 0.84 16.31 5.93
C PHE A 85 0.44 15.73 4.57
N MET A 86 -0.79 15.95 4.13
CA MET A 86 -1.27 15.47 2.83
C MET A 86 -0.40 16.02 1.68
N TYR A 87 -0.05 17.30 1.73
CA TYR A 87 0.84 17.93 0.75
C TYR A 87 2.21 17.24 0.72
N ILE A 88 2.85 17.13 1.88
CA ILE A 88 4.21 16.56 2.02
C ILE A 88 4.24 15.11 1.54
N VAL A 89 3.22 14.31 1.88
CA VAL A 89 3.11 12.91 1.43
C VAL A 89 3.04 12.86 -0.09
N VAL A 90 2.08 13.56 -0.71
CA VAL A 90 1.85 13.47 -2.16
C VAL A 90 3.04 13.99 -2.95
N ILE A 91 3.59 15.15 -2.59
CA ILE A 91 4.72 15.71 -3.32
C ILE A 91 5.96 14.82 -3.17
N THR A 92 6.22 14.26 -1.99
CA THR A 92 7.35 13.34 -1.77
C THR A 92 7.19 12.07 -2.58
N SER A 93 5.99 11.47 -2.60
CA SER A 93 5.69 10.29 -3.42
C SER A 93 5.91 10.55 -4.91
N ARG A 94 5.42 11.67 -5.43
CA ARG A 94 5.58 12.04 -6.84
C ARG A 94 7.03 12.31 -7.21
N ILE A 95 7.76 13.09 -6.41
CA ILE A 95 9.19 13.36 -6.64
C ILE A 95 9.98 12.05 -6.62
N LYS A 96 9.75 11.17 -5.64
CA LYS A 96 10.45 9.88 -5.57
C LYS A 96 10.13 8.98 -6.75
N ALA A 97 8.88 8.92 -7.17
CA ALA A 97 8.45 8.14 -8.33
C ALA A 97 9.11 8.63 -9.63
N VAL A 98 9.12 9.95 -9.87
CA VAL A 98 9.75 10.55 -11.05
C VAL A 98 11.27 10.34 -11.03
N ALA A 99 11.91 10.63 -9.90
CA ALA A 99 13.37 10.51 -9.75
C ALA A 99 13.88 9.07 -9.91
N ASN A 100 13.05 8.07 -9.58
CA ASN A 100 13.41 6.65 -9.68
C ASN A 100 12.66 5.93 -10.82
N GLY A 101 12.11 6.67 -11.79
CA GLY A 101 11.23 6.11 -12.81
C GLY A 101 11.86 4.96 -13.60
N GLU A 102 13.11 5.13 -14.04
CA GLU A 102 13.85 4.09 -14.75
C GLU A 102 14.15 2.87 -13.86
N LYS A 103 14.65 3.11 -12.64
CA LYS A 103 14.93 2.05 -11.64
C LYS A 103 13.66 1.23 -11.36
N LEU A 104 12.53 1.89 -11.10
CA LEU A 104 11.24 1.25 -10.84
C LEU A 104 10.76 0.42 -12.04
N ARG A 105 10.87 0.95 -13.26
CA ARG A 105 10.51 0.23 -14.48
C ARG A 105 11.32 -1.07 -14.61
N ASN A 106 12.63 -0.98 -14.45
CA ASN A 106 13.53 -2.13 -14.59
C ASN A 106 13.25 -3.19 -13.51
N LEU A 107 13.04 -2.76 -12.26
CA LEU A 107 12.69 -3.65 -11.16
C LEU A 107 11.34 -4.35 -11.35
N LEU A 108 10.31 -3.63 -11.80
CA LEU A 108 9.00 -4.22 -12.09
C LEU A 108 9.07 -5.21 -13.25
N ASN A 109 9.83 -4.89 -14.30
CA ASN A 109 10.05 -5.83 -15.40
C ASN A 109 10.82 -7.07 -14.96
N ALA A 110 11.83 -6.93 -14.10
CA ALA A 110 12.54 -8.06 -13.52
C ALA A 110 11.60 -8.94 -12.68
N LEU A 111 10.73 -8.33 -11.85
CA LEU A 111 9.72 -9.06 -11.08
C LEU A 111 8.76 -9.85 -11.98
N LEU A 112 8.29 -9.23 -13.07
CA LEU A 112 7.43 -9.93 -14.04
C LEU A 112 8.18 -11.03 -14.81
N ALA A 113 9.48 -10.86 -15.07
CA ALA A 113 10.30 -11.91 -15.67
C ALA A 113 10.44 -13.11 -14.75
N LEU A 114 10.71 -12.88 -13.45
CA LEU A 114 10.76 -13.95 -12.45
C LEU A 114 9.42 -14.68 -12.32
N ARG A 115 8.30 -13.95 -12.36
CA ARG A 115 6.96 -14.55 -12.38
C ARG A 115 6.76 -15.46 -13.59
N GLU A 116 7.18 -15.02 -14.77
CA GLU A 116 7.11 -15.81 -15.99
C GLU A 116 7.98 -17.08 -15.90
N GLN A 117 9.21 -16.94 -15.43
CA GLN A 117 10.13 -18.06 -15.23
C GLN A 117 9.59 -19.07 -14.19
N ALA A 118 8.96 -18.59 -13.11
CA ALA A 118 8.39 -19.45 -12.08
C ALA A 118 7.23 -20.29 -12.63
N LEU A 119 6.42 -19.70 -13.52
CA LEU A 119 5.28 -20.37 -14.17
C LEU A 119 5.71 -21.39 -15.23
N GLN A 120 6.74 -21.10 -16.04
CA GLN A 120 7.19 -22.00 -17.11
C GLN A 120 7.62 -23.39 -16.61
N GLY A 121 8.06 -23.51 -15.35
CA GLY A 121 8.50 -24.77 -14.77
C GLY A 121 7.44 -25.52 -13.95
N SER A 122 6.20 -25.01 -13.83
CA SER A 122 5.14 -25.66 -13.05
C SER A 122 4.03 -26.22 -13.94
N SER A 123 3.99 -27.54 -14.10
CA SER A 123 2.84 -28.23 -14.69
C SER A 123 1.76 -28.45 -13.63
N GLY A 124 0.93 -27.43 -13.35
CA GLY A 124 -0.30 -27.60 -12.57
C GLY A 124 -0.53 -26.62 -11.42
N VAL A 125 0.45 -25.81 -11.01
CA VAL A 125 0.24 -24.77 -10.00
C VAL A 125 -0.21 -23.50 -10.70
N GLU A 126 -1.52 -23.24 -10.69
CA GLU A 126 -2.06 -21.96 -11.15
C GLU A 126 -1.80 -20.85 -10.13
N PHE A 127 -1.64 -19.64 -10.65
CA PHE A 127 -1.51 -18.42 -9.84
C PHE A 127 -2.72 -18.25 -8.94
N ALA A 128 -2.54 -17.87 -7.67
CA ALA A 128 -3.65 -17.70 -6.73
C ALA A 128 -4.48 -16.44 -7.10
N PRO A 129 -5.66 -16.58 -7.73
CA PRO A 129 -6.46 -15.43 -8.15
C PRO A 129 -7.00 -14.63 -6.95
N THR A 130 -6.93 -15.23 -5.76
CA THR A 130 -7.36 -14.66 -4.49
C THR A 130 -6.62 -13.37 -4.14
N LEU A 131 -5.32 -13.26 -4.46
CA LEU A 131 -4.53 -12.08 -4.12
C LEU A 131 -4.86 -10.88 -5.01
N SER A 132 -5.00 -11.08 -6.32
CA SER A 132 -5.48 -10.04 -7.23
C SER A 132 -6.90 -9.62 -6.90
N ARG A 133 -7.76 -10.56 -6.46
CA ARG A 133 -9.11 -10.24 -5.97
C ARG A 133 -9.08 -9.40 -4.69
N LYS A 134 -8.19 -9.71 -3.73
CA LYS A 134 -8.00 -8.89 -2.52
C LYS A 134 -7.60 -7.46 -2.86
N LEU A 135 -6.66 -7.27 -3.77
CA LEU A 135 -6.26 -5.92 -4.24
C LEU A 135 -7.45 -5.19 -4.91
N CYS A 136 -8.20 -5.88 -5.77
CA CYS A 136 -9.38 -5.31 -6.43
C CYS A 136 -10.46 -4.89 -5.41
N ILE A 137 -10.77 -5.75 -4.43
CA ILE A 137 -11.69 -5.43 -3.33
C ILE A 137 -11.20 -4.21 -2.56
N LYS A 138 -9.89 -4.14 -2.27
CA LYS A 138 -9.29 -2.97 -1.63
C LYS A 138 -9.55 -1.68 -2.40
N LEU A 139 -9.22 -1.68 -3.69
CA LEU A 139 -9.40 -0.51 -4.57
C LEU A 139 -10.87 -0.11 -4.71
N LEU A 140 -11.78 -1.07 -4.88
CA LEU A 140 -13.20 -0.78 -5.11
C LEU A 140 -13.93 -0.39 -3.83
N VAL A 141 -13.73 -1.13 -2.74
CA VAL A 141 -14.49 -0.91 -1.50
C VAL A 141 -13.87 0.20 -0.68
N PHE A 142 -12.57 0.12 -0.40
CA PHE A 142 -11.92 1.01 0.56
C PHE A 142 -11.40 2.31 -0.05
N ASP A 143 -10.90 2.28 -1.29
CA ASP A 143 -10.44 3.50 -1.94
C ASP A 143 -11.57 4.23 -2.66
N LEU A 144 -12.33 3.54 -3.52
CA LEU A 144 -13.41 4.17 -4.28
C LEU A 144 -14.71 4.27 -3.47
N GLY A 145 -15.16 3.17 -2.85
CA GLY A 145 -16.43 3.10 -2.13
C GLY A 145 -16.47 4.05 -0.93
N MET A 146 -15.45 4.02 -0.07
CA MET A 146 -15.38 4.94 1.07
C MET A 146 -15.20 6.39 0.63
N MET A 147 -14.49 6.65 -0.46
CA MET A 147 -14.39 8.01 -1.03
C MET A 147 -15.74 8.52 -1.54
N ILE A 148 -16.52 7.68 -2.21
CA ILE A 148 -17.89 8.03 -2.64
C ILE A 148 -18.77 8.27 -1.40
N LEU A 149 -18.67 7.41 -0.39
CA LEU A 149 -19.41 7.58 0.87
C LEU A 149 -19.06 8.93 1.51
N SER A 150 -17.78 9.23 1.71
CA SER A 150 -17.33 10.53 2.21
C SER A 150 -17.81 11.70 1.34
N ALA A 151 -17.80 11.57 0.01
CA ALA A 151 -18.31 12.61 -0.91
C ALA A 151 -19.81 12.86 -0.72
N THR A 152 -20.62 11.80 -0.58
CA THR A 152 -22.07 11.91 -0.42
C THR A 152 -22.45 12.61 0.88
N PHE A 153 -21.76 12.31 1.98
CA PHE A 153 -22.02 12.95 3.28
C PHE A 153 -21.38 14.34 3.39
N PHE A 154 -20.29 14.61 2.66
CA PHE A 154 -19.73 15.96 2.53
C PHE A 154 -20.68 16.90 1.77
N ARG A 155 -21.42 16.39 0.77
CA ARG A 155 -22.39 17.18 0.00
C ARG A 155 -23.60 17.62 0.82
N SER A 156 -24.02 16.84 1.81
CA SER A 156 -25.14 17.21 2.69
C SER A 156 -24.84 18.44 3.56
N PHE A 157 -23.56 18.77 3.82
CA PHE A 157 -23.17 20.03 4.47
C PHE A 157 -23.31 21.25 3.53
N ILE A 158 -23.27 21.04 2.21
CA ILE A 158 -23.29 22.10 1.19
C ILE A 158 -24.73 22.53 0.85
N ASP A 159 -25.74 21.74 1.20
CA ASP A 159 -27.16 22.04 0.95
C ASP A 159 -27.69 23.23 1.77
N LEU A 160 -26.91 23.81 2.69
CA LEU A 160 -27.26 25.02 3.45
C LEU A 160 -26.93 26.36 2.75
N GLN A 161 -26.85 26.38 1.42
CA GLN A 161 -26.40 27.47 0.54
C GLN A 161 -24.86 27.54 0.46
N HIS A 162 -24.23 27.02 -0.62
CA HIS A 162 -23.13 27.68 -1.37
C HIS A 162 -22.58 26.83 -2.56
N SER A 163 -22.39 27.51 -3.71
CA SER A 163 -21.44 27.37 -4.84
C SER A 163 -20.86 26.01 -5.29
N VAL A 164 -20.88 25.77 -6.61
CA VAL A 164 -20.08 24.77 -7.38
C VAL A 164 -18.62 24.68 -6.90
N PHE A 165 -18.07 25.80 -6.42
CA PHE A 165 -16.73 25.89 -5.87
C PHE A 165 -16.46 24.94 -4.69
N TYR A 166 -17.38 24.80 -3.74
CA TYR A 166 -17.20 23.90 -2.59
C TYR A 166 -17.21 22.43 -3.00
N SER A 167 -18.06 22.08 -3.96
CA SER A 167 -18.09 20.72 -4.52
C SER A 167 -16.79 20.39 -5.25
N LEU A 168 -16.24 21.35 -6.01
CA LEU A 168 -14.94 21.20 -6.67
C LEU A 168 -13.82 21.00 -5.64
N LEU A 169 -13.80 21.81 -4.58
CA LEU A 169 -12.80 21.74 -3.52
C LEU A 169 -12.84 20.39 -2.78
N GLY A 170 -14.04 19.91 -2.44
CA GLY A 170 -14.24 18.57 -1.88
C GLY A 170 -13.75 17.46 -2.81
N CYS A 171 -14.05 17.57 -4.11
CA CYS A 171 -13.56 16.63 -5.13
C CYS A 171 -12.02 16.63 -5.20
N CYS A 172 -11.38 17.80 -5.21
CA CYS A 172 -9.92 17.91 -5.19
C CYS A 172 -9.31 17.25 -3.95
N ASN A 173 -9.92 17.44 -2.78
CA ASN A 173 -9.45 16.81 -1.54
C ASN A 173 -9.54 15.27 -1.60
N LEU A 174 -10.64 14.73 -2.13
CA LEU A 174 -10.82 13.29 -2.28
C LEU A 174 -9.84 12.68 -3.31
N LEU A 175 -9.64 13.35 -4.45
CA LEU A 175 -8.61 12.96 -5.42
C LEU A 175 -7.22 12.95 -4.78
N GLN A 176 -6.97 13.86 -3.84
CA GLN A 176 -5.72 13.89 -3.14
C GLN A 176 -5.55 12.72 -2.17
N VAL A 177 -6.58 12.38 -1.38
CA VAL A 177 -6.58 11.17 -0.53
C VAL A 177 -6.32 9.92 -1.39
N SER A 178 -6.94 9.83 -2.57
CA SER A 178 -6.68 8.75 -3.52
C SER A 178 -5.22 8.74 -4.00
N SER A 179 -4.63 9.91 -4.28
CA SER A 179 -3.22 10.03 -4.66
C SER A 179 -2.26 9.62 -3.54
N MET A 180 -2.61 9.82 -2.27
CA MET A 180 -1.82 9.35 -1.12
C MET A 180 -1.81 7.82 -1.07
N ASN A 181 -2.98 7.21 -1.21
CA ASN A 181 -3.16 5.74 -1.14
C ASN A 181 -2.54 5.00 -2.34
N ALA A 182 -2.21 5.70 -3.43
CA ALA A 182 -1.54 5.13 -4.59
C ALA A 182 -0.21 4.43 -4.22
N SER A 183 0.56 4.99 -3.28
CA SER A 183 1.85 4.41 -2.86
C SER A 183 1.67 3.03 -2.21
N ILE A 184 0.63 2.86 -1.42
CA ILE A 184 0.28 1.57 -0.79
C ILE A 184 -0.28 0.61 -1.82
N ASN A 185 -1.16 1.07 -2.70
CA ASN A 185 -1.67 0.25 -3.78
C ASN A 185 -0.55 -0.33 -4.65
N PHE A 186 0.46 0.48 -4.92
CA PHE A 186 1.64 0.04 -5.64
C PHE A 186 2.47 -0.96 -4.84
N LEU A 187 2.70 -0.71 -3.54
CA LEU A 187 3.38 -1.68 -2.68
C LEU A 187 2.60 -3.00 -2.61
N LEU A 188 1.29 -2.97 -2.41
CA LEU A 188 0.43 -4.16 -2.37
C LEU A 188 0.53 -4.96 -3.67
N PHE A 189 0.51 -4.27 -4.82
CA PHE A 189 0.72 -4.92 -6.11
C PHE A 189 2.05 -5.66 -6.16
N VAL A 190 3.14 -5.02 -5.74
CA VAL A 190 4.49 -5.61 -5.71
C VAL A 190 4.56 -6.81 -4.76
N LEU A 191 4.06 -6.66 -3.53
CA LEU A 191 4.09 -7.71 -2.51
C LEU A 191 3.23 -8.91 -2.89
N TYR A 192 2.04 -8.69 -3.45
CA TYR A 192 1.20 -9.79 -3.91
C TYR A 192 1.81 -10.53 -5.10
N ASN A 193 2.48 -9.83 -6.02
CA ASN A 193 3.23 -10.50 -7.08
C ASN A 193 4.36 -11.36 -6.51
N ALA A 194 5.13 -10.82 -5.57
CA ALA A 194 6.21 -11.55 -4.92
C ALA A 194 5.73 -12.76 -4.10
N VAL A 195 4.63 -12.62 -3.36
CA VAL A 195 3.99 -13.74 -2.64
C VAL A 195 3.61 -14.85 -3.60
N ASN A 196 3.03 -14.53 -4.75
CA ASN A 196 2.68 -15.54 -5.74
C ASN A 196 3.91 -16.24 -6.31
N ILE A 197 5.01 -15.51 -6.56
CA ILE A 197 6.28 -16.12 -6.96
C ILE A 197 6.75 -17.10 -5.87
N TYR A 198 6.73 -16.71 -4.59
CA TYR A 198 7.10 -17.61 -3.50
C TYR A 198 6.18 -18.81 -3.36
N MET A 199 4.86 -18.65 -3.53
CA MET A 199 3.93 -19.78 -3.49
C MET A 199 4.26 -20.82 -4.56
N ILE A 200 4.57 -20.37 -5.79
CA ILE A 200 4.96 -21.27 -6.89
C ILE A 200 6.32 -21.92 -6.59
N ILE A 201 7.31 -21.14 -6.14
CA ILE A 201 8.62 -21.66 -5.76
C ILE A 201 8.48 -22.71 -4.66
N ASN A 202 7.75 -22.41 -3.59
CA ASN A 202 7.54 -23.30 -2.46
C ASN A 202 6.84 -24.59 -2.87
N ALA A 203 5.80 -24.51 -3.71
CA ALA A 203 5.13 -25.69 -4.25
C ALA A 203 6.09 -26.57 -5.07
N ARG A 204 6.88 -25.98 -5.97
CA ARG A 204 7.86 -26.72 -6.78
C ARG A 204 8.99 -27.31 -5.95
N CYS A 205 9.50 -26.57 -4.96
CA CYS A 205 10.48 -27.09 -4.02
C CYS A 205 9.92 -28.30 -3.28
N ASN A 206 8.67 -28.23 -2.83
CA ASN A 206 8.00 -29.34 -2.17
C ASN A 206 7.91 -30.57 -3.09
N ASP A 207 7.44 -30.39 -4.33
CA ASP A 207 7.35 -31.47 -5.33
C ASP A 207 8.70 -32.11 -5.65
N LEU A 208 9.78 -31.32 -5.72
CA LEU A 208 11.13 -31.80 -6.01
C LEU A 208 11.74 -32.59 -4.85
N VAL A 209 11.45 -32.19 -3.61
CA VAL A 209 11.95 -32.88 -2.40
C VAL A 209 11.28 -34.23 -2.22
N TYR A 210 9.97 -34.33 -2.50
CA TYR A 210 9.20 -35.59 -2.36
C TYR A 210 9.18 -36.46 -3.62
N GLY A 211 9.37 -35.88 -4.81
CA GLY A 211 9.31 -36.56 -6.10
C GLY A 211 10.70 -36.90 -6.65
N SER A 212 11.15 -36.13 -7.65
CA SER A 212 12.25 -36.51 -8.55
C SER A 212 13.67 -36.15 -8.09
N LYS A 213 13.83 -35.48 -6.94
CA LYS A 213 15.11 -35.07 -6.33
C LYS A 213 16.14 -34.52 -7.34
N SER A 214 15.91 -33.31 -7.84
CA SER A 214 16.86 -32.60 -8.70
C SER A 214 17.53 -31.45 -7.93
N PRO A 215 18.74 -31.63 -7.36
CA PRO A 215 19.40 -30.58 -6.58
C PRO A 215 19.72 -29.33 -7.40
N LYS A 216 20.03 -29.48 -8.70
CA LYS A 216 20.26 -28.34 -9.61
C LYS A 216 19.02 -27.45 -9.74
N GLU A 217 17.83 -28.04 -9.82
CA GLU A 217 16.58 -27.27 -9.90
C GLU A 217 16.24 -26.63 -8.54
N ILE A 218 16.57 -27.28 -7.42
CA ILE A 218 16.42 -26.70 -6.07
C ILE A 218 17.29 -25.44 -5.94
N VAL A 219 18.56 -25.51 -6.34
CA VAL A 219 19.48 -24.35 -6.34
C VAL A 219 18.91 -23.23 -7.23
N ARG A 220 18.43 -23.56 -8.42
CA ARG A 220 17.80 -22.57 -9.33
C ARG A 220 16.59 -21.90 -8.68
N LEU A 221 15.69 -22.65 -8.07
CA LEU A 221 14.51 -22.12 -7.37
C LEU A 221 14.89 -21.21 -6.21
N TYR A 222 15.94 -21.57 -5.47
CA TYR A 222 16.49 -20.73 -4.40
C TYR A 222 17.07 -19.42 -4.92
N LEU A 223 17.82 -19.44 -6.03
CA LEU A 223 18.34 -18.23 -6.65
C LEU A 223 17.20 -17.30 -7.10
N MET A 224 16.13 -17.85 -7.68
CA MET A 224 14.93 -17.09 -8.04
C MET A 224 14.23 -16.50 -6.80
N HIS A 225 14.18 -17.23 -5.69
CA HIS A 225 13.64 -16.74 -4.42
C HIS A 225 14.46 -15.55 -3.89
N THR A 226 15.78 -15.67 -3.91
CA THR A 226 16.71 -14.62 -3.51
C THR A 226 16.59 -13.38 -4.39
N GLU A 227 16.52 -13.57 -5.71
CA GLU A 227 16.35 -12.47 -6.65
C GLU A 227 15.01 -11.75 -6.44
N THR A 228 13.94 -12.49 -6.15
CA THR A 228 12.63 -11.93 -5.80
C THR A 228 12.73 -11.03 -4.56
N SER A 229 13.39 -11.51 -3.51
CA SER A 229 13.64 -10.71 -2.28
C SER A 229 14.40 -9.43 -2.58
N LEU A 230 15.48 -9.51 -3.36
CA LEU A 230 16.31 -8.36 -3.71
C LEU A 230 15.55 -7.32 -4.53
N ILE A 231 14.74 -7.74 -5.50
CA ILE A 231 13.92 -6.83 -6.30
C ILE A 231 12.90 -6.12 -5.42
N VAL A 232 12.18 -6.85 -4.57
CA VAL A 232 11.19 -6.28 -3.67
C VAL A 232 11.82 -5.30 -2.69
N GLN A 233 12.96 -5.65 -2.08
CA GLN A 233 13.69 -4.74 -1.19
C GLN A 233 14.12 -3.45 -1.90
N LYS A 234 14.63 -3.53 -3.14
CA LYS A 234 14.99 -2.34 -3.94
C LYS A 234 13.78 -1.48 -4.31
N ILE A 235 12.61 -2.07 -4.52
CA ILE A 235 11.37 -1.32 -4.75
C ILE A 235 10.93 -0.63 -3.45
N ILE A 236 10.94 -1.36 -2.33
CA ILE A 236 10.60 -0.82 -1.01
C ILE A 236 11.51 0.36 -0.67
N GLU A 237 12.82 0.26 -0.91
CA GLU A 237 13.78 1.35 -0.71
C GLU A 237 13.35 2.68 -1.37
N VAL A 238 12.78 2.61 -2.58
CA VAL A 238 12.27 3.78 -3.30
C VAL A 238 11.00 4.33 -2.62
N LEU A 239 10.14 3.45 -2.10
CA LEU A 239 8.88 3.77 -1.45
C LEU A 239 9.00 4.08 0.04
N THR A 240 10.18 3.87 0.64
CA THR A 240 10.38 3.96 2.08
C THR A 240 9.96 5.31 2.66
N MET A 241 10.31 6.42 2.01
CA MET A 241 9.91 7.76 2.50
C MET A 241 8.41 8.02 2.37
N PRO A 242 7.76 7.76 1.22
CA PRO A 242 6.30 7.77 1.10
C PRO A 242 5.59 6.94 2.17
N ILE A 243 6.02 5.70 2.39
CA ILE A 243 5.38 4.79 3.35
C ILE A 243 5.57 5.29 4.78
N LEU A 244 6.76 5.80 5.12
CA LEU A 244 7.02 6.40 6.43
C LEU A 244 6.05 7.56 6.71
N LEU A 245 5.93 8.50 5.76
CA LEU A 245 5.05 9.65 5.89
C LEU A 245 3.57 9.24 5.95
N LEU A 246 3.18 8.23 5.17
CA LEU A 246 1.84 7.65 5.21
C LEU A 246 1.53 6.98 6.54
N SER A 247 2.47 6.22 7.11
CA SER A 247 2.29 5.61 8.43
C SER A 247 2.07 6.67 9.53
N THR A 248 2.82 7.78 9.49
CA THR A 248 2.61 8.91 10.41
C THR A 248 1.24 9.56 10.18
N TRP A 249 0.87 9.76 8.91
CA TRP A 249 -0.44 10.30 8.53
C TRP A 249 -1.60 9.44 9.03
N TYR A 250 -1.55 8.12 8.84
CA TYR A 250 -2.61 7.21 9.29
C TYR A 250 -2.77 7.25 10.80
N PHE A 251 -1.66 7.23 11.54
CA PHE A 251 -1.73 7.37 12.98
C PHE A 251 -2.44 8.69 13.38
N PHE A 252 -2.04 9.81 12.78
CA PHE A 252 -2.64 11.12 13.03
C PHE A 252 -4.15 11.14 12.72
N ILE A 253 -4.56 10.69 11.53
CA ILE A 253 -5.96 10.73 11.11
C ILE A 253 -6.83 9.74 11.86
N ILE A 254 -6.32 8.57 12.21
CA ILE A 254 -7.08 7.60 13.01
C ILE A 254 -7.40 8.22 14.38
N VAL A 255 -6.40 8.78 15.06
CA VAL A 255 -6.59 9.47 16.35
C VAL A 255 -7.57 10.63 16.19
N PHE A 256 -7.37 11.48 15.18
CA PHE A 256 -8.21 12.64 14.92
C PHE A 256 -9.67 12.27 14.60
N SER A 257 -9.89 11.24 13.78
CA SER A 257 -11.22 10.81 13.36
C SER A 257 -12.02 10.26 14.53
N VAL A 258 -11.39 9.51 15.43
CA VAL A 258 -12.07 9.00 16.64
C VAL A 258 -12.40 10.16 17.59
N PHE A 259 -11.46 11.08 17.82
CA PHE A 259 -11.70 12.26 18.65
C PHE A 259 -12.82 13.16 18.11
N TYR A 260 -12.82 13.42 16.80
CA TYR A 260 -13.86 14.20 16.14
C TYR A 260 -15.23 13.50 16.21
N THR A 261 -15.26 12.17 15.99
CA THR A 261 -16.49 11.38 16.14
C THR A 261 -17.05 11.48 17.55
N TYR A 262 -16.19 11.37 18.56
CA TYR A 262 -16.59 11.48 19.97
C TYR A 262 -17.15 12.87 20.30
N THR A 263 -16.40 13.93 19.98
CA THR A 263 -16.81 15.32 20.28
C THR A 263 -18.08 15.72 19.53
N SER A 264 -18.21 15.34 18.25
CA SER A 264 -19.44 15.56 17.48
C SER A 264 -20.62 14.83 18.10
N LEU A 265 -20.46 13.56 18.49
CA LEU A 265 -21.54 12.80 19.14
C LEU A 265 -21.98 13.44 20.46
N VAL A 266 -21.03 13.87 21.30
CA VAL A 266 -21.34 14.52 22.59
C VAL A 266 -22.08 15.84 22.37
N GLN A 267 -21.63 16.68 21.43
CA GLN A 267 -22.30 17.94 21.10
C GLN A 267 -23.70 17.69 20.54
N ASP A 268 -23.85 16.76 19.60
CA ASP A 268 -25.13 16.48 18.98
C ASP A 268 -26.16 15.87 19.95
N LEU A 269 -25.71 15.06 20.93
CA LEU A 269 -26.54 14.55 22.03
C LEU A 269 -27.01 15.67 22.97
N GLN A 270 -26.17 16.67 23.24
CA GLN A 270 -26.55 17.82 24.07
C GLN A 270 -27.59 18.71 23.38
N PHE A 271 -27.53 18.85 22.05
CA PHE A 271 -28.44 19.72 21.28
C PHE A 271 -29.65 18.99 20.65
N SER A 272 -29.82 17.68 20.85
CA SER A 272 -30.93 16.87 20.30
C SER A 272 -31.13 17.04 18.78
N SER A 273 -30.03 17.10 18.04
CA SER A 273 -30.06 17.30 16.58
C SER A 273 -30.40 16.01 15.83
N LEU A 274 -31.35 16.07 14.89
CA LEU A 274 -31.65 14.97 13.95
C LEU A 274 -30.55 14.78 12.88
N ASP A 275 -29.63 15.74 12.73
CA ASP A 275 -28.50 15.66 11.79
C ASP A 275 -27.26 14.95 12.39
N ALA A 276 -27.32 14.52 13.66
CA ALA A 276 -26.23 13.84 14.37
C ALA A 276 -25.64 12.66 13.59
N LEU A 277 -26.53 11.84 13.01
CA LEU A 277 -26.14 10.66 12.22
C LEU A 277 -25.30 11.05 10.99
N ARG A 278 -25.58 12.20 10.37
CA ARG A 278 -24.86 12.69 9.17
C ARG A 278 -23.47 13.22 9.51
N ASN A 279 -23.34 13.92 10.65
CA ASN A 279 -22.06 14.45 11.13
C ASN A 279 -21.08 13.32 11.51
N ILE A 280 -21.61 12.18 11.96
CA ILE A 280 -20.83 11.02 12.43
C ILE A 280 -20.39 10.11 11.28
N ILE A 281 -21.21 9.93 10.23
CA ILE A 281 -20.92 8.96 9.16
C ILE A 281 -19.63 9.30 8.41
N ASN A 282 -19.36 10.58 8.12
CA ASN A 282 -18.18 10.96 7.35
C ASN A 282 -16.85 10.66 8.10
N PRO A 283 -16.66 11.08 9.37
CA PRO A 283 -15.52 10.68 10.19
C PRO A 283 -15.37 9.16 10.35
N ILE A 284 -16.47 8.43 10.54
CA ILE A 284 -16.44 6.95 10.62
C ILE A 284 -16.00 6.35 9.29
N ALA A 285 -16.48 6.87 8.16
CA ALA A 285 -16.09 6.40 6.84
C ALA A 285 -14.59 6.59 6.60
N PHE A 286 -14.04 7.76 6.95
CA PHE A 286 -12.60 8.00 6.90
C PHE A 286 -11.84 7.05 7.83
N PHE A 287 -12.26 6.91 9.08
CA PHE A 287 -11.65 6.00 10.05
C PHE A 287 -11.57 4.55 9.54
N ILE A 288 -12.68 4.02 9.00
CA ILE A 288 -12.73 2.66 8.43
C ILE A 288 -11.79 2.56 7.22
N SER A 289 -11.74 3.57 6.35
CA SER A 289 -10.84 3.57 5.20
C SER A 289 -9.37 3.52 5.66
N GLU A 290 -8.97 4.36 6.61
CA GLU A 290 -7.59 4.43 7.09
C GLU A 290 -7.15 3.16 7.85
N ILE A 291 -8.02 2.60 8.69
CA ILE A 291 -7.74 1.30 9.32
C ILE A 291 -7.56 0.20 8.27
N ALA A 292 -8.38 0.22 7.22
CA ALA A 292 -8.22 -0.74 6.14
C ALA A 292 -6.88 -0.56 5.42
N GLN A 293 -6.42 0.68 5.17
CA GLN A 293 -5.09 0.93 4.59
C GLN A 293 -3.99 0.30 5.44
N VAL A 294 -4.00 0.55 6.76
CA VAL A 294 -3.02 -0.02 7.71
C VAL A 294 -3.10 -1.54 7.74
N TYR A 295 -4.31 -2.10 7.78
CA TYR A 295 -4.53 -3.55 7.77
C TYR A 295 -3.96 -4.21 6.50
N PHE A 296 -4.27 -3.68 5.31
CA PHE A 296 -3.75 -4.25 4.07
C PHE A 296 -2.23 -4.11 3.98
N LEU A 297 -1.66 -3.00 4.45
CA LEU A 297 -0.22 -2.78 4.50
C LEU A 297 0.48 -3.81 5.41
N ALA A 298 0.01 -3.96 6.66
CA ALA A 298 0.56 -4.91 7.62
C ALA A 298 0.36 -6.38 7.17
N SER A 299 -0.86 -6.72 6.74
CA SER A 299 -1.21 -8.08 6.32
C SER A 299 -0.43 -8.54 5.09
N SER A 300 -0.28 -7.69 4.07
CA SER A 300 0.50 -8.03 2.88
C SER A 300 1.99 -8.23 3.19
N SER A 301 2.56 -7.40 4.05
CA SER A 301 3.96 -7.47 4.46
C SER A 301 4.25 -8.70 5.33
N SER A 302 3.32 -9.02 6.25
CA SER A 302 3.38 -10.25 7.03
C SER A 302 3.24 -11.50 6.15
N MET A 303 2.35 -11.48 5.16
CA MET A 303 2.15 -12.59 4.22
C MET A 303 3.38 -12.79 3.34
N PHE A 304 3.98 -11.70 2.82
CA PHE A 304 5.26 -11.74 2.10
C PHE A 304 6.34 -12.41 2.93
N THR A 305 6.53 -11.96 4.17
CA THR A 305 7.55 -12.49 5.09
C THR A 305 7.30 -13.97 5.40
N SER A 306 6.05 -14.35 5.67
CA SER A 306 5.67 -15.74 5.98
C SER A 306 5.92 -16.67 4.80
N CYS A 307 5.49 -16.30 3.59
CA CYS A 307 5.73 -17.10 2.38
C CYS A 307 7.22 -17.18 2.01
N ALA A 308 7.98 -16.09 2.21
CA ALA A 308 9.42 -16.11 1.99
C ALA A 308 10.13 -17.12 2.90
N ARG A 309 9.72 -17.21 4.19
CA ARG A 309 10.31 -18.13 5.18
C ARG A 309 9.92 -19.59 4.96
N GLN A 310 8.80 -19.89 4.32
CA GLN A 310 8.35 -21.27 4.09
C GLN A 310 9.30 -22.13 3.24
N ILE A 311 10.20 -21.52 2.46
CA ILE A 311 11.16 -22.31 1.67
C ILE A 311 12.07 -23.16 2.56
N ILE A 312 12.38 -22.71 3.79
CA ILE A 312 13.29 -23.43 4.67
C ILE A 312 12.69 -24.73 5.21
N SER A 313 11.37 -24.77 5.48
CA SER A 313 10.73 -26.02 5.91
C SER A 313 10.76 -27.08 4.80
N ASN A 314 10.79 -26.64 3.54
CA ASN A 314 10.91 -27.54 2.40
C ASN A 314 12.36 -28.01 2.21
N LEU A 315 13.34 -27.12 2.43
CA LEU A 315 14.78 -27.42 2.30
C LEU A 315 15.32 -28.25 3.46
N SER A 316 14.85 -28.04 4.70
CA SER A 316 15.37 -28.72 5.90
C SER A 316 15.17 -30.25 5.86
N LEU A 317 14.09 -30.69 5.20
CA LEU A 317 13.80 -32.10 4.92
C LEU A 317 14.81 -32.76 3.97
N TYR A 318 15.47 -31.95 3.13
CA TYR A 318 16.53 -32.41 2.23
C TYR A 318 17.86 -32.56 2.97
N THR A 319 18.23 -31.59 3.81
CA THR A 319 19.48 -31.60 4.61
C THR A 319 19.51 -32.64 5.74
N GLY A 320 18.36 -33.13 6.20
CA GLY A 320 18.29 -34.17 7.25
C GLY A 320 18.80 -35.55 6.82
N ARG A 321 19.12 -35.75 5.53
CA ARG A 321 19.73 -36.96 4.98
C ARG A 321 21.16 -36.64 4.56
N ILE A 322 22.06 -36.56 5.53
CA ILE A 322 23.49 -36.26 5.32
C ILE A 322 24.10 -37.35 4.42
N SER A 323 24.31 -37.02 3.14
CA SER A 323 25.20 -37.74 2.23
C SER A 323 26.31 -36.77 1.80
N ASP A 324 27.56 -37.24 1.74
CA ASP A 324 28.75 -36.40 1.51
C ASP A 324 28.90 -35.94 0.03
N GLY A 325 27.82 -35.51 -0.61
CA GLY A 325 27.79 -35.03 -1.99
C GLY A 325 28.02 -33.51 -2.09
N PRO A 326 28.77 -33.02 -3.10
CA PRO A 326 28.98 -31.57 -3.31
C PRO A 326 27.68 -30.79 -3.59
N GLU A 327 26.65 -31.48 -4.11
CA GLU A 327 25.33 -30.87 -4.35
C GLU A 327 24.51 -30.69 -3.06
N GLU A 328 24.74 -31.52 -2.02
CA GLU A 328 24.12 -31.39 -0.70
C GLU A 328 24.77 -30.29 0.12
N GLN A 329 26.10 -30.14 0.04
CA GLN A 329 26.83 -29.00 0.63
C GLN A 329 26.36 -27.65 0.08
N ALA A 330 26.01 -27.59 -1.21
CA ALA A 330 25.44 -26.38 -1.80
C ALA A 330 24.08 -26.04 -1.16
N ILE A 331 23.22 -27.03 -0.93
CA ILE A 331 21.91 -26.82 -0.31
C ILE A 331 22.05 -26.43 1.17
N GLU A 332 23.02 -27.00 1.88
CA GLU A 332 23.36 -26.60 3.24
C GLU A 332 23.82 -25.13 3.30
N LEU A 333 24.74 -24.72 2.42
CA LEU A 333 25.21 -23.34 2.34
C LEU A 333 24.07 -22.35 2.04
N LEU A 334 23.16 -22.71 1.13
CA LEU A 334 21.99 -21.88 0.82
C LEU A 334 21.02 -21.81 2.00
N THR A 335 20.89 -22.89 2.77
CA THR A 335 20.07 -22.90 3.99
C THR A 335 20.66 -21.97 5.06
N ILE A 336 21.99 -21.98 5.22
CA ILE A 336 22.70 -21.05 6.11
C ILE A 336 22.52 -19.60 5.65
N GLU A 337 22.71 -19.32 4.36
CA GLU A 337 22.47 -17.98 3.80
C GLU A 337 21.03 -17.51 4.04
N HIS A 338 20.05 -18.41 3.89
CA HIS A 338 18.64 -18.11 4.12
C HIS A 338 18.37 -17.75 5.57
N LEU A 339 18.92 -18.51 6.53
CA LEU A 339 18.76 -18.28 7.96
C LEU A 339 19.33 -16.93 8.39
N ASN A 340 20.39 -16.46 7.72
CA ASN A 340 20.99 -15.16 8.01
C ASN A 340 20.23 -13.99 7.36
N ARG A 341 19.33 -14.26 6.41
CA ARG A 341 18.65 -13.21 5.65
C ARG A 341 17.36 -12.77 6.34
N ASP A 342 17.24 -11.46 6.56
CA ASP A 342 15.98 -10.88 7.02
C ASP A 342 15.05 -10.57 5.84
N PHE A 343 13.91 -11.28 5.82
CA PHE A 343 12.84 -11.08 4.84
C PHE A 343 11.76 -10.10 5.30
N THR A 344 11.91 -9.55 6.51
CA THR A 344 10.95 -8.56 7.00
C THR A 344 11.05 -7.25 6.22
N ILE A 345 9.92 -6.59 6.07
CA ILE A 345 9.85 -5.28 5.42
C ILE A 345 10.12 -4.22 6.46
N GLN A 346 11.31 -3.63 6.43
CA GLN A 346 11.72 -2.58 7.36
C GLN A 346 11.73 -1.20 6.69
N ILE A 347 11.25 -0.20 7.42
CA ILE A 347 11.28 1.20 6.99
C ILE A 347 12.46 1.90 7.65
N LYS A 348 13.57 2.05 6.91
CA LYS A 348 14.84 2.66 7.38
C LYS A 348 15.37 2.13 8.72
N GLY A 349 15.05 0.89 9.09
CA GLY A 349 15.39 0.34 10.40
C GLY A 349 14.67 0.99 11.59
N LEU A 350 13.67 1.85 11.35
CA LEU A 350 12.85 2.47 12.40
C LEU A 350 11.81 1.49 12.94
N PHE A 351 11.09 0.82 12.04
CA PHE A 351 10.10 -0.19 12.38
C PHE A 351 9.92 -1.19 11.23
N THR A 352 9.39 -2.35 11.61
CA THR A 352 8.99 -3.42 10.68
C THR A 352 7.51 -3.27 10.36
N ILE A 353 7.14 -3.41 9.08
CA ILE A 353 5.74 -3.46 8.66
C ILE A 353 5.24 -4.89 8.82
N ASP A 354 4.56 -5.15 9.92
CA ASP A 354 3.95 -6.44 10.23
C ASP A 354 2.72 -6.26 11.13
N ASN A 355 2.16 -7.36 11.63
CA ASN A 355 1.04 -7.30 12.56
C ASN A 355 1.42 -6.60 13.89
N THR A 356 2.70 -6.61 14.28
CA THR A 356 3.19 -5.91 15.48
C THR A 356 2.98 -4.40 15.34
N MET A 357 3.32 -3.83 14.19
CA MET A 357 3.03 -2.41 13.89
C MET A 357 1.54 -2.10 14.04
N MET A 358 0.67 -2.97 13.52
CA MET A 358 -0.78 -2.79 13.65
C MET A 358 -1.22 -2.80 15.12
N PHE A 359 -0.74 -3.75 15.93
CA PHE A 359 -1.01 -3.79 17.37
C PHE A 359 -0.51 -2.53 18.08
N SER A 360 0.69 -2.04 17.75
CA SER A 360 1.23 -0.80 18.31
C SER A 360 0.36 0.40 17.98
N ILE A 361 -0.10 0.55 16.73
CA ILE A 361 -1.00 1.65 16.33
C ILE A 361 -2.31 1.59 17.13
N VAL A 362 -2.91 0.40 17.27
CA VAL A 362 -4.17 0.21 18.02
C VAL A 362 -3.97 0.58 19.49
N ALA A 363 -2.91 0.07 20.13
CA ALA A 363 -2.60 0.36 21.52
C ALA A 363 -2.37 1.85 21.75
N SER A 364 -1.49 2.48 20.96
CA SER A 364 -1.21 3.91 21.05
C SER A 364 -2.46 4.77 20.80
N THR A 365 -3.25 4.46 19.77
CA THR A 365 -4.50 5.18 19.49
C THR A 365 -5.44 5.12 20.69
N THR A 366 -5.61 3.93 21.28
CA THR A 366 -6.48 3.73 22.44
C THR A 366 -5.99 4.55 23.65
N SER A 367 -4.69 4.53 23.94
CA SER A 367 -4.09 5.33 25.01
C SER A 367 -4.28 6.83 24.79
N TYR A 368 -4.02 7.35 23.59
CA TYR A 368 -4.24 8.76 23.27
C TYR A 368 -5.72 9.15 23.36
N MET A 369 -6.63 8.28 22.93
CA MET A 369 -8.07 8.51 23.06
C MET A 369 -8.50 8.63 24.52
N ILE A 370 -8.03 7.74 25.40
CA ILE A 370 -8.35 7.81 26.83
C ILE A 370 -7.90 9.16 27.40
N ILE A 371 -6.66 9.58 27.09
CA ILE A 371 -6.11 10.86 27.58
C ILE A 371 -6.90 12.05 27.03
N LEU A 372 -7.19 12.08 25.72
CA LEU A 372 -7.93 13.17 25.08
C LEU A 372 -9.36 13.29 25.62
N VAL A 373 -10.04 12.17 25.83
CA VAL A 373 -11.39 12.16 26.43
C VAL A 373 -11.34 12.65 27.88
N GLN A 374 -10.36 12.19 28.67
CA GLN A 374 -10.18 12.66 30.05
C GLN A 374 -9.93 14.16 30.11
N TYR A 375 -9.11 14.70 29.20
CA TYR A 375 -8.84 16.13 29.14
C TYR A 375 -10.09 16.92 28.75
N TYR A 376 -10.83 16.46 27.74
CA TYR A 376 -12.08 17.10 27.30
C TYR A 376 -13.17 17.11 28.39
N LEU A 377 -13.26 16.07 29.22
CA LEU A 377 -14.22 16.01 30.33
C LEU A 377 -13.85 16.93 31.51
N GLN A 378 -12.62 17.45 31.55
CA GLN A 378 -12.16 18.39 32.59
C GLN A 378 -12.39 19.85 32.21
N GLU A 379 -12.63 20.14 30.93
CA GLU A 379 -13.16 21.43 30.43
C GLU A 379 -14.70 21.44 30.54
#